data_AF-A0A496Q775-F1
#
_entry.id   AF-A0A496Q775-F1
#
_cell.length_a   1.000
_cell.length_b   1.000
_cell.length_c   1.000
_cell.angle_alpha   90.00
_cell.angle_beta   90.00
_cell.angle_gamma   90.00
#
_symmetry.space_group_name_H-M   'P 1'
#
loop_
_entity.id
_entity.type
_entity.pdbx_description
1 polymer ?
#
loop_
_entity_poly.entity_id
_entity_poly.type
_entity_poly.pdbx_seq_one_letter_code
_entity_poly.pdbx_strand_id
1 'polypeptide(L)'
;MSTGSPILDLLNDLLRGCGVEDRKIELFGILRDIAREMAEGNVTEQEIVKDLRDLAGAIAVFRQRAGLSTDIDKVVERLLNALKLESATFSLESVRRRITARRRARREEGRRVGLF
;
A
#
# COMPACT_ATOMS: atom_id res chain seq x y z
N MET A 1 1.52 15.84 11.92
CA MET A 1 2.65 14.94 12.24
C MET A 1 2.74 13.95 11.10
N SER A 2 3.87 13.88 10.39
CA SER A 2 4.06 12.84 9.38
C SER A 2 4.36 11.52 10.09
N THR A 3 3.59 10.49 9.77
CA THR A 3 3.60 9.19 10.45
C THR A 3 4.61 8.22 9.86
N GLY A 4 5.45 8.66 8.92
CA GLY A 4 6.42 7.83 8.20
C GLY A 4 5.80 6.94 7.12
N SER A 5 4.46 6.87 7.02
CA SER A 5 3.73 6.20 5.95
C SER A 5 2.89 7.22 5.16
N PRO A 6 3.18 7.41 3.86
CA PRO A 6 2.35 8.21 2.95
C PRO A 6 0.87 7.82 2.96
N ILE A 7 0.55 6.52 3.08
CA ILE A 7 -0.83 6.03 3.13
C ILE A 7 -1.53 6.51 4.40
N LEU A 8 -0.89 6.36 5.56
CA LEU A 8 -1.49 6.74 6.83
C LEU A 8 -1.66 8.26 6.94
N ASP A 9 -0.70 9.04 6.44
CA ASP A 9 -0.79 10.49 6.37
C ASP A 9 -1.97 10.95 5.50
N LEU A 10 -2.18 10.29 4.35
CA LEU A 10 -3.32 10.54 3.48
C LEU A 10 -4.65 10.20 4.15
N LEU A 11 -4.75 9.03 4.80
CA LEU A 11 -5.99 8.60 5.46
C LEU A 11 -6.34 9.52 6.65
N ASN A 12 -5.33 9.98 7.40
CA ASN A 12 -5.53 10.95 8.48
C ASN A 12 -6.04 12.31 7.97
N ASP A 13 -5.67 12.70 6.74
CA ASP A 13 -6.22 13.90 6.11
C ASP A 13 -7.64 13.67 5.59
N LEU A 14 -7.88 12.58 4.86
CA LEU A 14 -9.16 12.28 4.23
C LEU A 14 -10.28 11.99 5.25
N LEU A 15 -9.96 11.36 6.37
CA LEU A 15 -10.94 10.92 7.37
C LEU A 15 -10.94 11.78 8.63
N ARG A 16 -10.23 12.92 8.61
CA ARG A 16 -10.22 13.86 9.74
C ARG A 16 -11.65 14.26 10.10
N GLY A 17 -12.02 14.08 11.36
CA GLY A 17 -13.35 14.47 11.87
C GLY A 17 -14.49 13.55 11.42
N CYS A 18 -14.21 12.43 10.74
CA CYS A 18 -15.25 11.49 10.30
C CYS A 18 -15.63 10.47 11.38
N GLY A 19 -14.86 10.33 12.46
CA GLY A 19 -15.17 9.41 13.58
C GLY A 19 -15.10 7.92 13.21
N VAL A 20 -14.30 7.56 12.21
CA VAL A 20 -14.23 6.20 11.64
C VAL A 20 -12.85 5.56 11.81
N GLU A 21 -12.31 5.61 13.03
CA GLU A 21 -10.96 5.11 13.34
C GLU A 21 -10.78 3.63 13.02
N ASP A 22 -11.77 2.78 13.32
CA ASP A 22 -11.71 1.35 12.99
C ASP A 22 -11.63 1.10 11.49
N ARG A 23 -12.40 1.86 10.69
CA ARG A 23 -12.37 1.77 9.22
C ARG A 23 -11.08 2.33 8.65
N LYS A 24 -10.48 3.33 9.31
CA LYS A 24 -9.16 3.85 8.93
C LYS A 24 -8.08 2.77 9.06
N ILE A 25 -8.11 1.96 10.12
CA ILE A 25 -7.17 0.85 10.31
C ILE A 25 -7.34 -0.21 9.21
N GLU A 26 -8.59 -0.55 8.88
CA GLU A 26 -8.92 -1.50 7.81
C GLU A 26 -8.43 -0.99 6.44
N LEU A 27 -8.76 0.27 6.09
CA LEU A 27 -8.30 0.91 4.86
C LEU A 27 -6.77 0.98 4.77
N PHE A 28 -6.10 1.28 5.89
CA PHE A 28 -4.65 1.29 5.96
C PHE A 28 -4.07 -0.10 5.65
N GLY A 29 -4.64 -1.16 6.23
CA GLY A 29 -4.22 -2.53 5.96
C GLY A 29 -4.31 -2.88 4.47
N ILE A 30 -5.48 -2.66 3.87
CA ILE A 30 -5.75 -2.94 2.45
C ILE A 30 -4.77 -2.19 1.55
N LEU A 31 -4.65 -0.87 1.73
CA LEU A 31 -3.77 -0.05 0.90
C LEU A 31 -2.30 -0.44 1.05
N ARG A 32 -1.86 -0.80 2.27
CA ARG A 32 -0.49 -1.25 2.50
C ARG A 32 -0.20 -2.60 1.82
N ASP A 33 -1.16 -3.51 1.80
CA ASP A 33 -1.01 -4.78 1.10
C ASP A 33 -0.97 -4.57 -0.42
N ILE A 34 -1.80 -3.67 -0.98
CA ILE A 34 -1.70 -3.26 -2.40
C ILE A 34 -0.32 -2.68 -2.70
N ALA A 35 0.19 -1.77 -1.86
CA ALA A 35 1.52 -1.19 -2.05
C ALA A 35 2.64 -2.24 -2.03
N ARG A 36 2.49 -3.31 -1.24
CA ARG A 36 3.43 -4.43 -1.22
C ARG A 36 3.36 -5.23 -2.52
N GLU A 37 2.16 -5.60 -2.98
CA GLU A 37 1.97 -6.32 -4.25
C GLU A 37 2.54 -5.53 -5.44
N MET A 38 2.36 -4.20 -5.44
CA MET A 38 2.98 -3.31 -6.43
C MET A 38 4.52 -3.35 -6.37
N ALA A 39 5.10 -3.33 -5.16
CA ALA A 39 6.56 -3.38 -4.98
C ALA A 39 7.17 -4.73 -5.35
N GLU A 40 6.38 -5.80 -5.31
CA GLU A 40 6.76 -7.15 -5.76
C GLU A 40 6.60 -7.32 -7.27
N GLY A 41 5.79 -6.47 -7.91
CA GLY A 41 5.46 -6.53 -9.33
C GLY A 41 4.33 -7.50 -9.65
N ASN A 42 3.52 -7.86 -8.65
CA ASN A 42 2.39 -8.80 -8.80
C ASN A 42 1.16 -8.11 -9.40
N VAL A 43 1.04 -6.80 -9.21
CA VAL A 43 -0.06 -5.97 -9.75
C VAL A 43 0.47 -4.68 -10.36
N THR A 44 -0.16 -4.26 -11.45
CA THR A 44 0.14 -2.99 -12.14
C THR A 44 -0.78 -1.87 -11.64
N GLU A 45 -0.37 -0.62 -11.88
CA GLU A 45 -1.20 0.55 -11.53
C GLU A 45 -2.60 0.49 -12.18
N GLN A 46 -2.68 0.03 -13.44
CA GLN A 46 -3.95 -0.02 -14.17
C GLN A 46 -4.93 -1.02 -13.56
N GLU A 47 -4.43 -2.15 -13.05
CA GLU A 47 -5.25 -3.19 -12.43
C GLU A 47 -5.85 -2.70 -11.11
N ILE A 48 -5.11 -1.92 -10.31
CA ILE A 48 -5.59 -1.47 -9.01
C ILE A 48 -6.54 -0.27 -9.09
N VAL A 49 -6.56 0.48 -10.20
CA VAL A 49 -7.35 1.73 -10.31
C VAL A 49 -8.84 1.48 -10.08
N LYS A 50 -9.34 0.31 -10.49
CA LYS A 50 -10.73 -0.08 -10.22
C LYS A 50 -10.98 -0.24 -8.72
N ASP A 51 -10.10 -0.97 -8.02
CA ASP A 51 -10.21 -1.17 -6.58
C ASP A 51 -10.07 0.17 -5.82
N LEU A 52 -9.20 1.06 -6.30
CA LEU A 52 -9.07 2.40 -5.75
C LEU A 52 -10.33 3.25 -5.90
N ARG A 53 -11.08 3.11 -7.01
CA ARG A 53 -12.37 3.79 -7.18
C ARG A 53 -13.39 3.29 -6.16
N ASP A 54 -13.43 1.98 -5.90
CA ASP A 54 -14.34 1.40 -4.91
C ASP A 54 -13.99 1.87 -3.48
N LEU A 55 -12.70 1.89 -3.14
CA LEU A 55 -12.20 2.43 -1.87
C LEU A 55 -12.47 3.94 -1.73
N ALA A 56 -12.28 4.71 -2.80
CA ALA A 56 -12.60 6.14 -2.83
C ALA A 56 -14.10 6.38 -2.62
N GLY A 57 -14.96 5.52 -3.17
CA GLY A 57 -16.40 5.52 -2.92
C GLY A 57 -16.73 5.32 -1.44
N ALA A 58 -16.11 4.34 -0.79
CA ALA A 58 -16.30 4.12 0.65
C ALA A 58 -15.83 5.32 1.49
N ILE A 59 -14.67 5.91 1.15
CA ILE A 59 -14.16 7.12 1.80
C ILE A 59 -15.13 8.29 1.63
N ALA A 60 -15.69 8.47 0.43
CA ALA A 60 -16.65 9.53 0.17
C ALA A 60 -17.93 9.38 1.00
N VAL A 61 -18.41 8.16 1.22
CA VAL A 61 -19.54 7.90 2.11
C VAL A 61 -19.24 8.35 3.54
N PHE A 62 -18.04 8.03 4.07
CA PHE A 62 -17.66 8.49 5.41
C PHE A 62 -17.57 10.01 5.50
N ARG A 63 -16.95 10.65 4.51
CA ARG A 63 -16.84 12.11 4.43
C ARG A 63 -18.19 12.80 4.29
N GLN A 64 -19.09 12.25 3.48
CA GLN A 64 -20.44 12.79 3.31
C GLN A 64 -21.25 12.73 4.60
N ARG A 65 -21.14 11.64 5.38
CA ARG A 65 -21.76 11.53 6.71
C ARG A 65 -21.22 12.57 7.69
N ALA A 66 -19.97 13.01 7.52
CA ALA A 66 -19.36 14.09 8.27
C ALA A 66 -19.67 15.50 7.71
N GLY A 67 -20.54 15.60 6.69
CA GLY A 67 -20.91 16.87 6.06
C GLY A 67 -19.88 17.43 5.07
N LEU A 68 -18.92 16.61 4.63
CA LEU A 68 -17.86 17.00 3.72
C LEU A 68 -18.16 16.57 2.28
N SER A 69 -17.88 17.43 1.32
CA SER A 69 -17.87 17.06 -0.10
C SER A 69 -16.60 16.28 -0.45
N THR A 70 -16.73 15.38 -1.42
CA THR A 70 -15.64 14.52 -1.87
C THR A 70 -15.68 14.37 -3.38
N ASP A 71 -14.55 14.64 -4.01
CA ASP A 71 -14.30 14.39 -5.44
C ASP A 71 -13.60 13.03 -5.54
N ILE A 72 -14.29 12.04 -6.11
CA ILE A 72 -13.81 10.66 -6.18
C ILE A 72 -12.53 10.56 -7.00
N ASP A 73 -12.46 11.22 -8.15
CA ASP A 73 -11.30 11.12 -9.04
C ASP A 73 -10.05 11.70 -8.36
N LYS A 74 -10.20 12.81 -7.62
CA LYS A 74 -9.10 13.35 -6.80
C LYS A 74 -8.69 12.41 -5.68
N VAL A 75 -9.63 11.72 -5.02
CA VAL A 75 -9.29 10.74 -3.99
C VAL A 75 -8.51 9.58 -4.59
N VAL A 76 -8.93 9.06 -5.74
CA VAL A 76 -8.22 7.98 -6.46
C VAL A 76 -6.80 8.41 -6.82
N GLU A 77 -6.61 9.61 -7.38
CA GLU A 77 -5.29 10.14 -7.72
C GLU A 77 -4.38 10.22 -6.49
N ARG A 78 -4.92 10.74 -5.37
CA ARG A 78 -4.18 10.83 -4.11
C ARG A 78 -3.82 9.46 -3.54
N LEU A 79 -4.74 8.50 -3.58
CA LEU A 79 -4.49 7.13 -3.14
C LEU A 79 -3.40 6.48 -3.98
N LEU A 80 -3.47 6.61 -5.31
CA LEU A 80 -2.47 6.07 -6.22
C LEU A 80 -1.08 6.66 -5.95
N ASN A 81 -0.99 7.97 -5.74
CA ASN A 81 0.27 8.62 -5.38
C ASN A 81 0.83 8.14 -4.04
N ALA A 82 -0.02 7.95 -3.02
CA ALA A 82 0.40 7.40 -1.74
C ALA A 82 0.91 5.97 -1.88
N LEU A 83 0.24 5.14 -2.68
CA LEU A 83 0.67 3.76 -2.96
C LEU A 83 2.01 3.70 -3.67
N LYS A 84 2.29 4.60 -4.64
CA LYS A 84 3.59 4.70 -5.32
C LYS A 84 4.72 5.04 -4.36
N LEU A 85 4.49 5.97 -3.45
CA LEU A 85 5.50 6.38 -2.47
C LEU A 85 5.73 5.27 -1.43
N GLU A 86 4.68 4.59 -1.01
CA GLU A 86 4.79 3.46 -0.08
C GLU A 86 5.46 2.25 -0.74
N SER A 87 5.11 1.92 -1.98
CA SER A 87 5.70 0.79 -2.73
C SER A 87 7.18 1.02 -3.03
N ALA A 88 7.61 2.26 -3.26
CA ALA A 88 9.02 2.61 -3.37
C ALA A 88 9.79 2.29 -2.07
N THR A 89 9.17 2.54 -0.91
CA THR A 89 9.73 2.16 0.41
C THR A 89 9.86 0.64 0.54
N PHE A 90 8.84 -0.12 0.12
CA PHE A 90 8.89 -1.59 0.11
C PHE A 90 9.85 -2.18 -0.91
N SER A 91 10.12 -1.49 -2.03
CA SER A 91 10.96 -2.00 -3.11
C SER A 91 12.40 -2.29 -2.66
N LEU A 92 12.95 -1.47 -1.76
CA LEU A 92 14.27 -1.73 -1.16
C LEU A 92 14.26 -3.00 -0.30
N GLU A 93 13.20 -3.20 0.47
CA GLU A 93 13.02 -4.41 1.27
C GLU A 93 12.82 -5.65 0.37
N SER A 94 12.02 -5.53 -0.68
CA SER A 94 11.73 -6.61 -1.62
C SER A 94 13.00 -7.04 -2.37
N VAL A 95 13.83 -6.09 -2.83
CA VAL A 95 15.15 -6.36 -3.42
C VAL A 95 16.07 -7.06 -2.41
N ARG A 96 16.14 -6.56 -1.17
CA ARG A 96 16.96 -7.16 -0.11
C ARG A 96 16.53 -8.61 0.18
N ARG A 97 15.23 -8.88 0.28
CA ARG A 97 14.68 -10.22 0.48
C ARG A 97 15.04 -11.14 -0.69
N ARG A 98 14.86 -10.70 -1.94
CA ARG A 98 15.24 -11.46 -3.15
C ARG A 98 16.73 -11.80 -3.19
N ILE A 99 17.61 -10.85 -2.88
CA ILE A 99 19.07 -11.08 -2.83
C ILE A 99 19.41 -12.09 -1.73
N THR A 100 18.81 -11.96 -0.54
CA THR A 100 19.06 -12.84 0.59
C THR A 100 18.58 -14.27 0.31
N ALA A 101 17.40 -14.43 -0.29
CA ALA A 101 16.86 -15.71 -0.71
C ALA A 101 17.78 -16.40 -1.72
N ARG A 102 18.25 -15.68 -2.76
CA ARG A 102 19.22 -16.20 -3.74
C ARG A 102 20.53 -16.65 -3.08
N ARG A 103 21.04 -15.92 -2.08
CA ARG A 103 22.25 -16.31 -1.34
C ARG A 103 22.05 -17.58 -0.50
N ARG A 104 20.87 -17.75 0.11
CA ARG A 104 20.52 -18.95 0.88
C ARG A 104 20.40 -20.18 -0.03
N ALA A 105 19.65 -20.04 -1.13
CA ALA A 105 19.50 -21.11 -2.13
C ALA A 105 20.85 -21.62 -2.63
N ARG A 106 21.79 -20.71 -2.97
CA ARG A 106 23.15 -21.09 -3.40
C ARG A 106 23.96 -21.83 -2.32
N ARG A 107 23.76 -21.51 -1.04
CA ARG A 107 24.44 -22.22 0.07
C ARG A 107 23.87 -23.61 0.30
N GLU A 108 22.55 -23.77 0.18
CA GLU A 108 21.89 -25.07 0.28
C GLU A 108 22.26 -25.98 -0.90
N GLU A 109 22.38 -25.40 -2.09
CA GLU A 109 22.83 -26.09 -3.30
C GLU A 109 24.31 -26.50 -3.19
N GLY A 110 25.20 -25.60 -2.76
CA GLY A 110 26.60 -25.94 -2.48
C GLY A 110 26.79 -27.00 -1.38
N ARG A 111 25.86 -27.07 -0.41
CA ARG A 111 25.85 -28.09 0.64
C ARG A 111 25.31 -29.45 0.16
N ARG A 112 24.41 -29.44 -0.85
CA ARG A 112 23.91 -30.66 -1.51
C ARG A 112 24.89 -31.28 -2.50
N VAL A 113 25.74 -30.47 -3.13
CA VAL A 113 26.69 -30.93 -4.17
C VAL A 113 28.02 -31.46 -3.57
N GLY A 114 28.18 -31.49 -2.24
CA GLY A 114 29.26 -32.25 -1.61
C GLY A 114 30.67 -31.74 -1.92
N LEU A 115 30.89 -30.43 -1.78
CA LEU A 115 32.25 -29.91 -1.56
C LEU A 115 32.49 -29.84 -0.04
N PHE A 116 32.73 -31.00 0.57
CA PHE A 116 33.50 -31.32 1.78
C PHE A 116 33.19 -32.77 2.17
#